data_AF-A0A7W2GKI4-F1
#
_entry.id   AF-A0A7W2GKI4-F1
#
_cell.length_a   1.000
_cell.length_b   1.000
_cell.length_c   1.000
_cell.angle_alpha   90.00
_cell.angle_beta   90.00
_cell.angle_gamma   90.00
#
_symmetry.space_group_name_H-M   'P 1'
#
loop_
_entity.id
_entity.type
_entity.pdbx_description
1 polymer ?
#
loop_
_entity_poly.entity_id
_entity_poly.type
_entity_poly.pdbx_seq_one_letter_code
_entity_poly.pdbx_strand_id
1 'polypeptide(L)'
;MTSLCRLMTTSALFGFVSFILPEGASASFLSSEGDENALPNLLSAIPVIDTESFEPGPLPRTLRATWQDYQQDRVASFLSGDLKIVDPVIYEQKKTWEDLSLEDKQGVSAVSVMYRQKKSEWYSRGVIGDGEFGSIWEDLPSETKARLPLAELLPSRIGLAECKAVGCSQFSEGQLAGVIQFIVDHDTDVRAKKLSDKKSISYEDALELVKSMREADALHTAITVIDHREEPHLHIKGIPATGYSVSGIVYKDSNVGLPMSLYAPGDAFSKGKSNLGAEKTETTLIRGIQTHKVITLISIGDKNYGMIQSGKATSLAVEEAYSERDLAHRLGVGYGRIPITDHCAMEGEDGNFLRLAYDGQSTKSYVIHHCRGGKGRTQTGLTTRDMMRNHDKGLSLTEFVLRQYLIGGTNTFGALAADPIDDWKMPRAFERAQAITNFYHYAHHSPQGVRTMYDDWLSTR
;
A
#
# COMPACT_ATOMS: atom_id res chain seq x y z
N MET A 1 -49.39 36.54 4.60
CA MET A 1 -49.09 36.08 3.22
C MET A 1 -47.97 36.96 2.68
N THR A 2 -46.91 36.31 2.16
CA THR A 2 -45.79 36.83 1.33
C THR A 2 -44.96 38.03 1.82
N SER A 3 -43.64 37.83 2.01
CA SER A 3 -42.62 38.61 1.28
C SER A 3 -41.16 38.15 1.51
N LEU A 4 -40.47 37.99 0.36
CA LEU A 4 -39.07 38.29 0.03
C LEU A 4 -37.89 37.63 0.79
N CYS A 5 -37.25 36.67 0.11
CA CYS A 5 -35.84 36.32 0.24
C CYS A 5 -34.92 37.43 -0.31
N ARG A 6 -33.81 37.71 0.39
CA ARG A 6 -32.62 38.39 -0.15
C ARG A 6 -31.44 37.43 -0.11
N LEU A 7 -30.98 37.03 -1.30
CA LEU A 7 -29.61 36.58 -1.53
C LEU A 7 -28.69 37.81 -1.47
N MET A 8 -27.55 37.68 -0.79
CA MET A 8 -26.37 38.52 -1.03
C MET A 8 -25.20 37.62 -1.35
N THR A 9 -24.73 37.72 -2.59
CA THR A 9 -23.48 37.18 -3.13
C THR A 9 -22.45 38.30 -3.23
N THR A 10 -21.24 38.04 -2.72
CA THR A 10 -20.00 38.80 -2.97
C THR A 10 -18.89 37.75 -3.04
N SER A 11 -18.24 37.42 -4.15
CA SER A 11 -17.39 38.18 -5.11
C SER A 11 -15.90 37.90 -4.88
N ALA A 12 -15.20 37.61 -5.99
CA ALA A 12 -13.75 37.64 -6.25
C ALA A 12 -12.95 36.39 -5.83
N LEU A 13 -12.02 35.81 -6.58
CA LEU A 13 -11.24 36.17 -7.78
C LEU A 13 -10.92 34.86 -8.54
N PHE A 14 -11.12 34.79 -9.86
CA PHE A 14 -10.52 33.75 -10.70
C PHE A 14 -9.50 34.39 -11.64
N GLY A 15 -8.23 34.06 -11.41
CA GLY A 15 -7.10 34.39 -12.27
C GLY A 15 -7.02 33.43 -13.45
N PHE A 16 -6.79 34.00 -14.63
CA PHE A 16 -6.63 33.34 -15.92
C PHE A 16 -5.55 32.25 -15.92
N VAL A 17 -5.87 31.08 -16.48
CA VAL A 17 -4.88 30.15 -17.06
C VAL A 17 -5.17 30.06 -18.55
N SER A 18 -4.30 30.67 -19.35
CA SER A 18 -4.33 30.58 -20.81
C SER A 18 -3.91 29.18 -21.27
N PHE A 19 -4.78 28.49 -21.98
CA PHE A 19 -4.43 27.32 -22.79
C PHE A 19 -3.99 27.80 -24.18
N ILE A 20 -2.75 27.51 -24.56
CA ILE A 20 -2.34 27.53 -25.97
C ILE A 20 -2.63 26.12 -26.50
N LEU A 21 -3.63 26.01 -27.37
CA LEU A 21 -3.91 24.80 -28.15
C LEU A 21 -3.20 24.88 -29.51
N PRO A 22 -2.80 23.74 -30.11
CA PRO A 22 -2.30 23.70 -31.48
C PRO A 22 -3.42 24.04 -32.47
N GLU A 23 -3.08 24.78 -33.53
CA GLU A 23 -3.98 25.09 -34.64
C GLU A 23 -4.58 23.82 -35.26
N GLY A 24 -5.91 23.77 -35.39
CA GLY A 24 -6.57 22.80 -36.27
C GLY A 24 -7.86 22.12 -35.79
N ALA A 25 -8.37 22.37 -34.58
CA ALA A 25 -9.65 21.80 -34.13
C ALA A 25 -10.74 22.87 -34.03
N SER A 26 -11.65 22.88 -35.00
CA SER A 26 -12.80 23.78 -35.06
C SER A 26 -13.81 23.50 -33.94
N ALA A 27 -14.25 24.58 -33.30
CA ALA A 27 -15.22 24.62 -32.22
C ALA A 27 -16.64 24.21 -32.67
N SER A 28 -17.20 23.23 -31.96
CA SER A 28 -18.65 23.09 -31.77
C SER A 28 -18.90 22.02 -30.70
N PHE A 29 -18.97 22.40 -29.43
CA PHE A 29 -19.69 21.66 -28.37
C PHE A 29 -19.53 22.43 -27.07
N LEU A 30 -20.29 23.52 -26.89
CA LEU A 30 -20.50 24.13 -25.58
C LEU A 30 -21.89 24.76 -25.53
N SER A 31 -22.87 23.97 -25.11
CA SER A 31 -24.01 24.48 -24.37
C SER A 31 -24.54 23.41 -23.42
N SER A 32 -24.90 23.89 -22.24
CA SER A 32 -25.74 23.28 -21.19
C SER A 32 -25.15 22.18 -20.30
N GLU A 33 -25.16 22.54 -19.01
CA GLU A 33 -25.38 21.71 -17.82
C GLU A 33 -24.17 21.03 -17.19
N GLY A 34 -24.09 21.23 -15.87
CA GLY A 34 -22.97 20.84 -15.02
C GLY A 34 -22.77 19.34 -15.02
N ASP A 35 -21.53 18.93 -15.27
CA ASP A 35 -21.13 17.56 -15.12
C ASP A 35 -20.47 17.39 -13.73
N GLU A 36 -21.24 16.91 -12.77
CA GLU A 36 -20.76 16.45 -11.45
C GLU A 36 -19.86 15.19 -11.55
N ASN A 37 -19.46 14.76 -12.76
CA ASN A 37 -18.64 13.57 -12.99
C ASN A 37 -17.15 13.87 -13.25
N ALA A 38 -16.53 14.78 -12.51
CA ALA A 38 -15.07 14.94 -12.55
C ALA A 38 -14.31 13.87 -11.73
N LEU A 39 -15.02 13.02 -10.96
CA LEU A 39 -14.42 12.01 -10.06
C LEU A 39 -14.30 10.54 -10.56
N PRO A 40 -14.84 10.07 -11.70
CA PRO A 40 -14.78 8.65 -12.06
C PRO A 40 -13.61 8.22 -12.96
N ASN A 41 -12.55 9.02 -13.13
CA ASN A 41 -11.36 8.58 -13.87
C ASN A 41 -10.27 7.90 -13.01
N LEU A 42 -10.53 7.65 -11.72
CA LEU A 42 -9.59 6.91 -10.86
C LEU A 42 -9.58 5.40 -11.16
N LEU A 43 -10.62 4.87 -11.81
CA LEU A 43 -10.78 3.46 -12.16
C LEU A 43 -11.40 3.38 -13.56
N SER A 44 -10.56 3.37 -14.61
CA SER A 44 -11.03 3.19 -15.98
C SER A 44 -11.72 1.83 -16.16
N ALA A 45 -12.81 1.82 -16.94
CA ALA A 45 -13.59 0.64 -17.27
C ALA A 45 -12.70 -0.50 -17.82
N ILE A 46 -12.95 -1.71 -17.33
CA ILE A 46 -12.19 -2.94 -17.59
C ILE A 46 -12.45 -3.38 -19.05
N PRO A 47 -11.45 -3.38 -19.95
CA PRO A 47 -11.51 -4.20 -21.14
C PRO A 47 -11.12 -5.64 -20.75
N VAL A 48 -11.97 -6.59 -21.12
CA VAL A 48 -11.64 -8.02 -21.10
C VAL A 48 -10.60 -8.27 -22.19
N ILE A 49 -9.38 -8.66 -21.80
CA ILE A 49 -8.31 -9.01 -22.75
C ILE A 49 -7.64 -10.31 -22.28
N ASP A 50 -7.38 -11.14 -23.28
CA ASP A 50 -6.81 -12.48 -23.29
C ASP A 50 -5.56 -12.65 -22.42
N THR A 51 -5.66 -13.51 -21.41
CA THR A 51 -4.58 -13.87 -20.48
C THR A 51 -3.79 -15.11 -20.89
N GLU A 52 -4.13 -15.77 -22.01
CA GLU A 52 -3.58 -17.10 -22.37
C GLU A 52 -2.12 -17.08 -22.86
N SER A 53 -1.53 -15.91 -23.13
CA SER A 53 -0.20 -15.82 -23.75
C SER A 53 0.98 -15.61 -22.79
N PHE A 54 0.82 -15.72 -21.48
CA PHE A 54 1.87 -15.32 -20.52
C PHE A 54 2.29 -16.44 -19.56
N GLU A 55 3.58 -16.77 -19.57
CA GLU A 55 4.16 -17.62 -18.52
C GLU A 55 4.44 -16.80 -17.25
N PRO A 56 3.88 -17.19 -16.09
CA PRO A 56 4.13 -16.49 -14.83
C PRO A 56 5.60 -16.59 -14.43
N GLY A 57 6.21 -15.44 -14.14
CA GLY A 57 7.57 -15.34 -13.63
C GLY A 57 7.66 -15.66 -12.12
N PRO A 58 8.88 -15.65 -11.54
CA PRO A 58 9.05 -15.77 -10.09
C PRO A 58 8.27 -14.66 -9.38
N LEU A 59 7.82 -14.88 -8.16
CA LEU A 59 7.09 -13.85 -7.41
C LEU A 59 8.01 -12.67 -7.03
N PRO A 60 7.48 -11.43 -6.96
CA PRO A 60 8.26 -10.28 -6.52
C PRO A 60 8.72 -10.44 -5.07
N ARG A 61 9.79 -9.74 -4.70
CA ARG A 61 10.28 -9.75 -3.32
C ARG A 61 9.20 -9.19 -2.39
N THR A 62 9.25 -9.61 -1.13
CA THR A 62 8.35 -9.13 -0.05
C THR A 62 6.87 -9.40 -0.29
N LEU A 63 6.53 -10.27 -1.25
CA LEU A 63 5.15 -10.72 -1.46
C LEU A 63 4.59 -11.28 -0.15
N ARG A 64 3.43 -10.75 0.24
CA ARG A 64 2.64 -11.21 1.37
C ARG A 64 1.17 -10.97 1.11
N ALA A 65 0.32 -11.79 1.69
CA ALA A 65 -1.12 -11.70 1.49
C ALA A 65 -1.88 -11.76 2.80
N THR A 66 -3.03 -11.08 2.86
CA THR A 66 -3.81 -11.01 4.09
C THR A 66 -4.48 -12.33 4.48
N TRP A 67 -4.53 -13.31 3.58
CA TRP A 67 -4.98 -14.67 3.90
C TRP A 67 -3.86 -15.62 4.35
N GLN A 68 -2.59 -15.22 4.25
CA GLN A 68 -1.47 -16.08 4.68
C GLN A 68 -1.40 -16.16 6.20
N ASP A 69 -0.98 -17.31 6.69
CA ASP A 69 -0.72 -17.54 8.11
C ASP A 69 0.40 -16.64 8.64
N TYR A 70 0.45 -16.50 9.96
CA TYR A 70 1.56 -15.82 10.60
C TYR A 70 2.87 -16.58 10.39
N GLN A 71 3.91 -15.84 10.05
CA GLN A 71 5.27 -16.37 9.87
C GLN A 71 5.82 -16.80 11.24
N GLN A 72 6.26 -18.05 11.35
CA GLN A 72 6.59 -18.68 12.63
C GLN A 72 7.79 -18.03 13.33
N ASP A 73 8.78 -17.56 12.56
CA ASP A 73 9.92 -16.80 13.06
C ASP A 73 9.49 -15.47 13.70
N ARG A 74 8.50 -14.79 13.10
CA ARG A 74 7.96 -13.54 13.64
C ARG A 74 7.08 -13.76 14.86
N VAL A 75 6.32 -14.84 14.87
CA VAL A 75 5.56 -15.27 16.06
C VAL A 75 6.52 -15.58 17.22
N ALA A 76 7.62 -16.29 16.97
CA ALA A 76 8.62 -16.56 17.98
C ALA A 76 9.24 -15.27 18.55
N SER A 77 9.65 -14.33 17.69
CA SER A 77 10.17 -13.02 18.09
C SER A 77 9.15 -12.17 18.88
N PHE A 78 7.86 -12.27 18.56
CA PHE A 78 6.80 -11.61 19.32
C PHE A 78 6.67 -12.24 20.72
N LEU A 79 6.55 -13.56 20.81
CA LEU A 79 6.31 -14.26 22.08
C LEU A 79 7.52 -14.21 23.03
N SER A 80 8.74 -14.12 22.51
CA SER A 80 9.95 -13.96 23.32
C SER A 80 10.10 -12.57 23.94
N GLY A 81 9.36 -11.57 23.45
CA GLY A 81 9.51 -10.16 23.87
C GLY A 81 10.66 -9.41 23.18
N ASP A 82 11.30 -10.05 22.19
CA ASP A 82 12.36 -9.44 21.37
C ASP A 82 11.80 -8.41 20.40
N LEU A 83 10.57 -8.60 19.93
CA LEU A 83 9.90 -7.61 19.09
C LEU A 83 9.55 -6.37 19.92
N LYS A 84 10.33 -5.30 19.74
CA LYS A 84 10.07 -3.99 20.34
C LYS A 84 9.23 -3.09 19.43
N ILE A 85 8.31 -2.35 20.03
CA ILE A 85 7.52 -1.29 19.41
C ILE A 85 7.52 -0.04 20.29
N VAL A 86 7.51 1.14 19.68
CA VAL A 86 7.13 2.37 20.37
C VAL A 86 5.72 2.18 20.92
N ASP A 87 5.53 2.53 22.19
CA ASP A 87 4.25 2.36 22.86
C ASP A 87 3.17 3.18 22.11
N PRO A 88 2.07 2.57 21.65
CA PRO A 88 1.04 3.27 20.88
C PRO A 88 0.47 4.51 21.58
N VAL A 89 0.50 4.54 22.92
CA VAL A 89 0.06 5.69 23.73
C VAL A 89 0.87 6.97 23.39
N ILE A 90 2.13 6.83 22.98
CA ILE A 90 2.99 7.96 22.61
C ILE A 90 2.41 8.72 21.40
N TYR A 91 1.85 8.01 20.43
CA TYR A 91 1.30 8.62 19.22
C TYR A 91 0.03 9.44 19.49
N GLU A 92 -0.64 9.20 20.62
CA GLU A 92 -1.82 9.96 21.06
C GLU A 92 -1.43 11.27 21.78
N GLN A 93 -0.18 11.42 22.21
CA GLN A 93 0.29 12.56 23.03
C GLN A 93 0.66 13.82 22.22
N LYS A 94 0.44 13.83 20.89
CA LYS A 94 0.79 14.95 19.98
C LYS A 94 2.26 15.43 20.11
N LYS A 95 3.18 14.57 20.52
CA LYS A 95 4.63 14.83 20.61
C LYS A 95 5.28 14.81 19.22
N THR A 96 6.40 15.50 19.05
CA THR A 96 7.31 15.28 17.91
C THR A 96 8.40 14.26 18.28
N TRP A 97 9.24 13.90 17.31
CA TRP A 97 10.40 13.02 17.54
C TRP A 97 11.38 13.60 18.58
N GLU A 98 11.57 14.90 18.56
CA GLU A 98 12.47 15.64 19.45
C GLU A 98 11.98 15.63 20.89
N ASP A 99 10.66 15.59 21.09
CA ASP A 99 10.03 15.55 22.42
C ASP A 99 10.13 14.19 23.12
N LEU A 100 10.48 13.14 22.39
CA LEU A 100 10.54 11.78 22.94
C LEU A 100 11.78 11.57 23.81
N SER A 101 11.57 10.93 24.96
CA SER A 101 12.67 10.45 25.79
C SER A 101 13.45 9.32 25.10
N LEU A 102 14.66 9.02 25.59
CA LEU A 102 15.44 7.89 25.04
C LEU A 102 14.69 6.55 25.23
N GLU A 103 13.97 6.40 26.33
CA GLU A 103 13.16 5.21 26.64
C GLU A 103 11.99 5.07 25.65
N ASP A 104 11.26 6.16 25.38
CA ASP A 104 10.19 6.19 24.36
C ASP A 104 10.71 5.72 22.99
N LYS A 105 11.93 6.13 22.62
CA LYS A 105 12.58 5.79 21.34
C LYS A 105 13.05 4.34 21.29
N GLN A 106 13.49 3.77 22.41
CA GLN A 106 13.88 2.36 22.52
C GLN A 106 12.68 1.42 22.43
N GLY A 107 11.49 1.91 22.76
CA GLY A 107 10.26 1.17 22.69
C GLY A 107 10.13 0.10 23.77
N VAL A 108 8.95 -0.51 23.80
CA VAL A 108 8.55 -1.56 24.73
C VAL A 108 8.29 -2.85 23.97
N SER A 109 8.26 -3.96 24.68
CA SER A 109 7.91 -5.25 24.07
C SER A 109 6.47 -5.26 23.56
N ALA A 110 6.29 -5.72 22.32
CA ALA A 110 4.99 -5.82 21.68
C ALA A 110 4.05 -6.78 22.43
N VAL A 111 4.58 -7.88 22.97
CA VAL A 111 3.77 -8.81 23.78
C VAL A 111 3.35 -8.17 25.11
N SER A 112 4.16 -7.28 25.69
CA SER A 112 3.77 -6.54 26.91
C SER A 112 2.65 -5.56 26.63
N VAL A 113 2.67 -4.88 25.46
CA VAL A 113 1.57 -4.02 25.02
C VAL A 113 0.28 -4.85 24.85
N MET A 114 0.37 -6.00 24.16
CA MET A 114 -0.78 -6.90 23.96
C MET A 114 -1.30 -7.48 25.29
N TYR A 115 -0.41 -7.89 26.19
CA TYR A 115 -0.77 -8.35 27.53
C TYR A 115 -1.54 -7.27 28.30
N ARG A 116 -1.05 -6.01 28.29
CA ARG A 116 -1.77 -4.89 28.94
C ARG A 116 -3.15 -4.64 28.36
N GLN A 117 -3.36 -4.86 27.06
CA GLN A 117 -4.68 -4.72 26.42
C GLN A 117 -5.64 -5.84 26.81
N LYS A 118 -5.15 -7.07 27.04
CA LYS A 118 -5.99 -8.25 27.31
C LYS A 118 -6.10 -8.61 28.79
N LYS A 119 -5.20 -8.12 29.64
CA LYS A 119 -5.12 -8.54 31.06
C LYS A 119 -6.39 -8.29 31.86
N SER A 120 -7.15 -7.22 31.58
CA SER A 120 -8.42 -6.96 32.28
C SER A 120 -9.47 -8.03 31.98
N GLU A 121 -9.57 -8.47 30.73
CA GLU A 121 -10.44 -9.58 30.34
C GLU A 121 -10.00 -10.88 31.02
N TRP A 122 -8.71 -11.19 30.96
CA TRP A 122 -8.15 -12.39 31.57
C TRP A 122 -8.30 -12.43 33.09
N TYR A 123 -8.12 -11.28 33.75
CA TYR A 123 -8.37 -11.14 35.17
C TYR A 123 -9.84 -11.42 35.50
N SER A 124 -10.77 -10.83 34.73
CA SER A 124 -12.22 -11.08 34.92
C SER A 124 -12.62 -12.55 34.71
N ARG A 125 -11.90 -13.27 33.85
CA ARG A 125 -12.07 -14.71 33.59
C ARG A 125 -11.37 -15.61 34.62
N GLY A 126 -10.63 -15.04 35.59
CA GLY A 126 -9.83 -15.79 36.56
C GLY A 126 -8.60 -16.47 35.93
N VAL A 127 -8.19 -16.07 34.73
CA VAL A 127 -6.99 -16.58 34.06
C VAL A 127 -5.74 -16.00 34.72
N ILE A 128 -5.78 -14.81 35.29
CA ILE A 128 -4.67 -14.22 36.07
C ILE A 128 -5.17 -13.68 37.40
N GLY A 129 -4.30 -13.66 38.43
CA GLY A 129 -4.58 -13.14 39.76
C GLY A 129 -4.09 -11.72 39.99
N ASP A 130 -4.35 -11.17 41.19
CA ASP A 130 -4.02 -9.77 41.56
C ASP A 130 -2.55 -9.41 41.35
N GLY A 131 -1.64 -10.31 41.76
CA GLY A 131 -0.20 -10.11 41.63
C GLY A 131 0.28 -10.06 40.17
N GLU A 132 -0.39 -10.79 39.27
CA GLU A 132 -0.05 -10.85 37.85
C GLU A 132 -0.71 -9.73 37.05
N PHE A 133 -1.87 -9.24 37.50
CA PHE A 133 -2.56 -8.10 36.91
C PHE A 133 -1.73 -6.80 36.99
N GLY A 134 -0.95 -6.65 38.08
CA GLY A 134 -0.02 -5.54 38.29
C GLY A 134 1.28 -5.63 37.48
N SER A 135 1.66 -6.82 37.01
CA SER A 135 2.93 -7.06 36.30
C SER A 135 2.90 -6.66 34.82
N ILE A 136 4.09 -6.50 34.23
CA ILE A 136 4.30 -6.55 32.78
C ILE A 136 4.67 -7.97 32.35
N TRP A 137 4.58 -8.25 31.05
CA TRP A 137 4.85 -9.59 30.52
C TRP A 137 6.22 -10.13 30.92
N GLU A 138 7.27 -9.31 30.83
CA GLU A 138 8.65 -9.71 31.15
C GLU A 138 8.77 -10.24 32.57
N ASP A 139 8.11 -9.59 33.52
CA ASP A 139 8.18 -9.88 34.95
C ASP A 139 7.32 -11.08 35.36
N LEU A 140 6.45 -11.58 34.47
CA LEU A 140 5.64 -12.75 34.79
C LEU A 140 6.53 -14.00 34.97
N PRO A 141 6.29 -14.79 36.03
CA PRO A 141 6.96 -16.06 36.22
C PRO A 141 6.77 -17.00 35.03
N SER A 142 7.76 -17.87 34.78
CA SER A 142 7.73 -18.82 33.65
C SER A 142 6.52 -19.75 33.72
N GLU A 143 6.13 -20.18 34.92
CA GLU A 143 4.94 -20.98 35.19
C GLU A 143 3.65 -20.23 34.82
N THR A 144 3.59 -18.91 35.06
CA THR A 144 2.47 -18.06 34.65
C THR A 144 2.44 -17.90 33.14
N LYS A 145 3.58 -17.64 32.49
CA LYS A 145 3.65 -17.57 31.02
C LYS A 145 3.21 -18.87 30.36
N ALA A 146 3.57 -20.02 30.95
CA ALA A 146 3.23 -21.34 30.41
C ALA A 146 1.75 -21.70 30.50
N ARG A 147 1.01 -21.16 31.48
CA ARG A 147 -0.43 -21.42 31.66
C ARG A 147 -1.34 -20.42 30.92
N LEU A 148 -0.80 -19.27 30.49
CA LEU A 148 -1.56 -18.26 29.75
C LEU A 148 -1.92 -18.78 28.35
N PRO A 149 -3.11 -18.44 27.82
CA PRO A 149 -3.49 -18.83 26.48
C PRO A 149 -2.71 -18.00 25.46
N LEU A 150 -1.48 -18.42 25.12
CA LEU A 150 -0.57 -17.66 24.23
C LEU A 150 -1.19 -17.36 22.85
N ALA A 151 -2.06 -18.23 22.35
CA ALA A 151 -2.82 -18.00 21.12
C ALA A 151 -3.73 -16.77 21.23
N GLU A 152 -4.25 -16.46 22.42
CA GLU A 152 -5.02 -15.25 22.68
C GLU A 152 -4.12 -14.00 22.79
N LEU A 153 -2.80 -14.10 22.99
CA LEU A 153 -1.89 -12.94 22.92
C LEU A 153 -1.60 -12.52 21.48
N LEU A 154 -1.68 -13.46 20.54
CA LEU A 154 -1.48 -13.13 19.15
C LEU A 154 -2.57 -12.15 18.68
N PRO A 155 -2.21 -11.19 17.81
CA PRO A 155 -3.18 -10.32 17.17
C PRO A 155 -4.29 -11.14 16.49
N SER A 156 -5.54 -10.71 16.66
CA SER A 156 -6.66 -11.41 16.04
C SER A 156 -6.58 -11.37 14.50
N ARG A 157 -6.85 -12.53 13.88
CA ARG A 157 -6.94 -12.69 12.42
C ARG A 157 -8.33 -12.41 11.87
N ILE A 158 -9.29 -12.04 12.72
CA ILE A 158 -10.67 -11.80 12.28
C ILE A 158 -10.71 -10.73 11.19
N GLY A 159 -11.35 -11.06 10.07
CA GLY A 159 -11.50 -10.12 8.95
C GLY A 159 -10.27 -9.90 8.07
N LEU A 160 -9.11 -10.48 8.43
CA LEU A 160 -7.86 -10.20 7.73
C LEU A 160 -7.87 -10.81 6.32
N ALA A 161 -8.33 -12.06 6.16
CA ALA A 161 -8.45 -12.69 4.84
C ALA A 161 -9.46 -11.94 3.94
N GLU A 162 -10.52 -11.39 4.53
CA GLU A 162 -11.58 -10.64 3.86
C GLU A 162 -11.11 -9.27 3.33
N CYS A 163 -9.92 -8.81 3.72
CA CYS A 163 -9.28 -7.65 3.10
C CYS A 163 -8.89 -7.92 1.64
N LYS A 164 -8.72 -9.19 1.24
CA LYS A 164 -8.39 -9.59 -0.14
C LYS A 164 -7.23 -8.79 -0.72
N ALA A 165 -6.15 -8.64 0.04
CA ALA A 165 -5.05 -7.76 -0.34
C ALA A 165 -3.70 -8.49 -0.33
N VAL A 166 -2.85 -8.06 -1.24
CA VAL A 166 -1.46 -8.48 -1.37
C VAL A 166 -0.57 -7.25 -1.29
N GLY A 167 0.60 -7.38 -0.65
CA GLY A 167 1.66 -6.39 -0.67
C GLY A 167 2.93 -6.96 -1.29
N CYS A 168 3.59 -6.22 -2.17
CA CYS A 168 4.89 -6.63 -2.73
C CYS A 168 5.80 -5.45 -3.09
N SER A 169 7.04 -5.76 -3.47
CA SER A 169 7.93 -4.80 -4.14
C SER A 169 7.48 -4.56 -5.57
N GLN A 170 8.10 -3.59 -6.24
CA GLN A 170 7.96 -3.42 -7.68
C GLN A 170 8.23 -4.74 -8.42
N PHE A 171 7.62 -4.87 -9.61
CA PHE A 171 7.57 -6.13 -10.36
C PHE A 171 7.86 -5.90 -11.84
N SER A 172 8.48 -6.88 -12.49
CA SER A 172 8.43 -7.04 -13.94
C SER A 172 7.04 -7.47 -14.43
N GLU A 173 6.84 -7.49 -15.74
CA GLU A 173 5.63 -8.07 -16.37
C GLU A 173 5.39 -9.51 -15.93
N GLY A 174 6.41 -10.38 -16.04
CA GLY A 174 6.30 -11.77 -15.57
C GLY A 174 6.04 -11.89 -14.06
N GLN A 175 6.61 -11.00 -13.25
CA GLN A 175 6.35 -10.96 -11.81
C GLN A 175 4.91 -10.55 -11.49
N LEU A 176 4.35 -9.56 -12.20
CA LEU A 176 2.95 -9.17 -12.02
C LEU A 176 2.00 -10.29 -12.45
N ALA A 177 2.27 -10.94 -13.59
CA ALA A 177 1.52 -12.12 -14.01
C ALA A 177 1.55 -13.23 -12.94
N GLY A 178 2.72 -13.48 -12.32
CA GLY A 178 2.84 -14.41 -11.20
C GLY A 178 2.00 -14.02 -9.97
N VAL A 179 1.93 -12.72 -9.64
CA VAL A 179 1.06 -12.24 -8.54
C VAL A 179 -0.42 -12.40 -8.88
N ILE A 180 -0.81 -12.12 -10.12
CA ILE A 180 -2.18 -12.32 -10.60
C ILE A 180 -2.56 -13.80 -10.46
N GLN A 181 -1.70 -14.71 -10.93
CA GLN A 181 -1.93 -16.15 -10.80
C GLN A 181 -2.05 -16.57 -9.33
N PHE A 182 -1.16 -16.10 -8.47
CA PHE A 182 -1.21 -16.36 -7.03
C PHE A 182 -2.55 -15.95 -6.39
N ILE A 183 -3.13 -14.82 -6.82
CA ILE A 183 -4.45 -14.35 -6.37
C ILE A 183 -5.57 -15.23 -6.95
N VAL A 184 -5.51 -15.54 -8.25
CA VAL A 184 -6.50 -16.35 -8.95
C VAL A 184 -6.59 -17.76 -8.37
N ASP A 185 -5.44 -18.38 -8.05
CA ASP A 185 -5.37 -19.70 -7.41
C ASP A 185 -6.04 -19.68 -6.04
N HIS A 186 -5.76 -18.65 -5.23
CA HIS A 186 -6.41 -18.49 -3.94
C HIS A 186 -7.92 -18.26 -4.06
N ASP A 187 -8.38 -17.38 -4.95
CA ASP A 187 -9.81 -17.14 -5.17
C ASP A 187 -10.52 -18.40 -5.70
N THR A 188 -9.83 -19.20 -6.52
CA THR A 188 -10.31 -20.51 -7.00
C THR A 188 -10.54 -21.48 -5.83
N ASP A 189 -9.55 -21.65 -4.95
CA ASP A 189 -9.66 -22.48 -3.76
C ASP A 189 -10.80 -22.02 -2.83
N VAL A 190 -10.90 -20.70 -2.57
CA VAL A 190 -11.96 -20.12 -1.73
C VAL A 190 -13.36 -20.38 -2.32
N ARG A 191 -13.51 -20.24 -3.64
CA ARG A 191 -14.79 -20.51 -4.31
C ARG A 191 -15.11 -21.99 -4.33
N ALA A 192 -14.13 -22.86 -4.54
CA ALA A 192 -14.30 -24.30 -4.51
C ALA A 192 -14.77 -24.77 -3.13
N LYS A 193 -14.12 -24.32 -2.05
CA LYS A 193 -14.56 -24.59 -0.66
C LYS A 193 -16.00 -24.16 -0.43
N LYS A 194 -16.33 -22.91 -0.79
CA LYS A 194 -17.69 -22.38 -0.63
C LYS A 194 -18.73 -23.14 -1.45
N LEU A 195 -18.36 -23.60 -2.64
CA LEU A 195 -19.25 -24.36 -3.52
C LEU A 195 -19.47 -25.78 -2.99
N SER A 196 -18.41 -26.45 -2.57
CA SER A 196 -18.42 -27.75 -1.89
C SER A 196 -19.38 -27.72 -0.70
N ASP A 197 -19.22 -26.73 0.19
CA ASP A 197 -20.08 -26.56 1.37
C ASP A 197 -21.55 -26.32 0.98
N LYS A 198 -21.80 -25.44 0.00
CA LYS A 198 -23.16 -25.02 -0.39
C LYS A 198 -23.91 -26.09 -1.18
N LYS A 199 -23.21 -26.92 -1.96
CA LYS A 199 -23.81 -27.91 -2.86
C LYS A 199 -23.67 -29.34 -2.35
N SER A 200 -22.96 -29.55 -1.24
CA SER A 200 -22.69 -30.86 -0.66
C SER A 200 -22.06 -31.83 -1.67
N ILE A 201 -21.18 -31.30 -2.53
CA ILE A 201 -20.34 -32.07 -3.45
C ILE A 201 -18.93 -32.18 -2.86
N SER A 202 -18.08 -33.05 -3.42
CA SER A 202 -16.67 -33.12 -2.98
C SER A 202 -15.93 -31.81 -3.30
N TYR A 203 -14.87 -31.52 -2.55
CA TYR A 203 -14.02 -30.37 -2.81
C TYR A 203 -13.34 -30.49 -4.18
N GLU A 204 -12.95 -31.70 -4.55
CA GLU A 204 -12.31 -32.04 -5.83
C GLU A 204 -13.25 -31.72 -7.00
N ASP A 205 -14.51 -32.17 -6.94
CA ASP A 205 -15.52 -31.87 -7.98
C ASP A 205 -15.82 -30.37 -8.03
N ALA A 206 -15.90 -29.71 -6.88
CA ALA A 206 -16.11 -28.27 -6.79
C ALA A 206 -14.94 -27.49 -7.42
N LEU A 207 -13.70 -27.95 -7.18
CA LEU A 207 -12.49 -27.35 -7.72
C LEU A 207 -12.42 -27.51 -9.25
N GLU A 208 -12.74 -28.68 -9.78
CA GLU A 208 -12.81 -28.94 -11.22
C GLU A 208 -13.89 -28.08 -11.88
N LEU A 209 -15.06 -27.95 -11.26
CA LEU A 209 -16.12 -27.08 -11.75
C LEU A 209 -15.71 -25.60 -11.76
N VAL A 210 -15.06 -25.11 -10.70
CA VAL A 210 -14.58 -23.72 -10.68
C VAL A 210 -13.51 -23.48 -11.74
N LYS A 211 -12.60 -24.44 -11.97
CA LYS A 211 -11.58 -24.35 -13.03
C LYS A 211 -12.21 -24.31 -14.43
N SER A 212 -13.12 -25.23 -14.74
CA SER A 212 -13.83 -25.23 -16.03
C SER A 212 -14.65 -23.97 -16.27
N MET A 213 -15.24 -23.38 -15.23
CA MET A 213 -15.90 -22.07 -15.33
C MET A 213 -14.93 -20.94 -15.69
N ARG A 214 -13.67 -20.99 -15.25
CA ARG A 214 -12.65 -20.00 -15.65
C ARG A 214 -12.18 -20.21 -17.08
N GLU A 215 -11.93 -21.46 -17.46
CA GLU A 215 -11.56 -21.83 -18.84
C GLU A 215 -12.65 -21.42 -19.85
N ALA A 216 -13.92 -21.48 -19.44
CA ALA A 216 -15.06 -21.02 -20.24
C ALA A 216 -15.34 -19.51 -20.13
N ASP A 217 -14.46 -18.73 -19.50
CA ASP A 217 -14.60 -17.28 -19.27
C ASP A 217 -15.87 -16.87 -18.50
N ALA A 218 -16.49 -17.81 -17.77
CA ALA A 218 -17.70 -17.58 -16.99
C ALA A 218 -17.38 -17.07 -15.57
N LEU A 219 -16.10 -16.98 -15.19
CA LEU A 219 -15.67 -16.66 -13.84
C LEU A 219 -14.37 -15.86 -13.78
N HIS A 220 -14.48 -14.56 -13.48
CA HIS A 220 -13.32 -13.69 -13.33
C HIS A 220 -13.02 -13.33 -11.87
N THR A 221 -11.74 -13.05 -11.62
CA THR A 221 -11.25 -12.45 -10.38
C THR A 221 -10.94 -10.99 -10.64
N ALA A 222 -11.74 -10.08 -10.08
CA ALA A 222 -11.46 -8.65 -10.19
C ALA A 222 -10.23 -8.30 -9.34
N ILE A 223 -9.17 -7.80 -9.99
CA ILE A 223 -7.89 -7.42 -9.37
C ILE A 223 -7.58 -5.98 -9.74
N THR A 224 -7.06 -5.20 -8.79
CA THR A 224 -6.59 -3.84 -9.04
C THR A 224 -5.20 -3.65 -8.45
N VAL A 225 -4.27 -3.16 -9.25
CA VAL A 225 -2.96 -2.69 -8.79
C VAL A 225 -3.12 -1.29 -8.20
N ILE A 226 -2.62 -1.09 -6.98
CA ILE A 226 -2.55 0.20 -6.32
C ILE A 226 -1.08 0.53 -6.13
N ASP A 227 -0.60 1.42 -7.00
CA ASP A 227 0.77 1.89 -7.04
C ASP A 227 0.96 3.07 -6.09
N HIS A 228 1.81 2.87 -5.08
CA HIS A 228 2.12 3.90 -4.08
C HIS A 228 3.33 4.77 -4.42
N ARG A 229 3.79 4.77 -5.68
CA ARG A 229 5.02 5.45 -6.08
C ARG A 229 4.75 6.87 -6.56
N GLU A 230 5.28 7.83 -5.82
CA GLU A 230 5.35 9.22 -6.27
C GLU A 230 6.41 9.41 -7.37
N GLU A 231 7.50 8.63 -7.31
CA GLU A 231 8.58 8.75 -8.27
C GLU A 231 8.11 8.32 -9.69
N PRO A 232 8.46 9.07 -10.75
CA PRO A 232 8.13 8.68 -12.12
C PRO A 232 8.83 7.37 -12.46
N HIS A 233 8.08 6.40 -12.97
CA HIS A 233 8.62 5.10 -13.33
C HIS A 233 7.93 4.52 -14.57
N LEU A 234 8.63 3.61 -15.23
CA LEU A 234 8.17 2.97 -16.46
C LEU A 234 8.79 1.59 -16.63
N HIS A 235 8.25 0.84 -17.57
CA HIS A 235 8.83 -0.39 -18.07
C HIS A 235 9.49 -0.13 -19.41
N ILE A 236 10.64 -0.77 -19.65
CA ILE A 236 11.30 -0.76 -20.96
C ILE A 236 11.62 -2.20 -21.34
N LYS A 237 11.20 -2.60 -22.54
CA LYS A 237 11.69 -3.80 -23.21
C LYS A 237 12.80 -3.38 -24.16
N GLY A 238 13.89 -4.13 -24.13
CA GLY A 238 15.04 -3.83 -24.95
C GLY A 238 16.12 -4.87 -24.81
N ILE A 239 17.02 -4.87 -25.77
CA ILE A 239 18.18 -5.77 -25.83
C ILE A 239 19.45 -5.00 -25.46
N PRO A 240 20.42 -5.64 -24.76
CA PRO A 240 21.72 -5.02 -24.52
C PRO A 240 22.35 -4.57 -25.83
N ALA A 241 22.82 -3.33 -25.86
CA ALA A 241 23.42 -2.73 -27.05
C ALA A 241 24.87 -2.33 -26.77
N THR A 242 25.70 -2.33 -27.81
CA THR A 242 27.02 -1.69 -27.81
C THR A 242 26.91 -0.34 -28.51
N GLY A 243 27.33 0.73 -27.85
CA GLY A 243 27.26 2.08 -28.40
C GLY A 243 26.99 3.16 -27.35
N TYR A 244 27.23 4.41 -27.74
CA TYR A 244 26.98 5.58 -26.91
C TYR A 244 25.65 6.22 -27.29
N SER A 245 24.75 6.34 -26.31
CA SER A 245 23.62 7.27 -26.40
C SER A 245 24.06 8.65 -25.92
N VAL A 246 23.55 9.71 -26.55
CA VAL A 246 23.67 11.10 -26.07
C VAL A 246 22.75 11.38 -24.86
N SER A 247 21.86 10.45 -24.52
CA SER A 247 20.92 10.57 -23.40
C SER A 247 21.20 9.50 -22.35
N GLY A 248 21.70 9.94 -21.18
CA GLY A 248 21.85 9.09 -20.00
C GLY A 248 20.70 9.29 -19.04
N ILE A 249 20.09 8.20 -18.57
CA ILE A 249 19.04 8.24 -17.55
C ILE A 249 19.48 7.40 -16.35
N VAL A 250 19.36 7.99 -15.16
CA VAL A 250 19.79 7.36 -13.90
C VAL A 250 18.65 6.60 -13.26
N TYR A 251 18.88 5.31 -13.02
CA TYR A 251 17.87 4.37 -12.54
C TYR A 251 18.42 3.51 -11.39
N LYS A 252 17.61 3.29 -10.36
CA LYS A 252 18.05 2.52 -9.19
C LYS A 252 17.95 0.98 -9.37
N ASP A 253 17.48 0.48 -10.51
CA ASP A 253 17.43 -0.96 -10.81
C ASP A 253 17.86 -1.24 -12.27
N SER A 254 18.90 -2.06 -12.47
CA SER A 254 19.43 -2.45 -13.80
C SER A 254 19.00 -3.83 -14.29
N ASN A 255 18.20 -4.56 -13.51
CA ASN A 255 17.77 -5.87 -13.95
C ASN A 255 16.78 -5.70 -15.09
N VAL A 256 17.20 -6.11 -16.29
CA VAL A 256 16.36 -6.15 -17.50
C VAL A 256 15.04 -6.82 -17.14
N GLY A 257 13.93 -6.10 -17.32
CA GLY A 257 12.58 -6.53 -16.97
C GLY A 257 11.97 -5.86 -15.72
N LEU A 258 12.75 -5.34 -14.76
CA LEU A 258 12.20 -4.56 -13.64
C LEU A 258 11.85 -3.11 -14.05
N PRO A 259 10.87 -2.47 -13.38
CA PRO A 259 10.47 -1.11 -13.68
C PRO A 259 11.57 -0.14 -13.29
N MET A 260 11.85 0.77 -14.20
CA MET A 260 12.85 1.80 -14.13
C MET A 260 12.23 3.09 -13.58
N SER A 261 12.83 3.69 -12.56
CA SER A 261 12.40 4.96 -11.94
C SER A 261 13.41 6.09 -12.06
N LEU A 262 12.95 7.28 -12.46
CA LEU A 262 13.79 8.47 -12.51
C LEU A 262 14.20 8.87 -11.09
N TYR A 263 15.51 8.83 -10.83
CA TYR A 263 16.02 9.07 -9.49
C TYR A 263 16.35 10.55 -9.21
N ALA A 264 15.90 11.05 -8.05
CA ALA A 264 16.46 12.22 -7.37
C ALA A 264 16.97 11.83 -5.98
N PRO A 265 17.85 12.63 -5.33
CA PRO A 265 18.21 12.43 -3.94
C PRO A 265 16.99 12.13 -3.05
N GLY A 266 17.04 11.03 -2.29
CA GLY A 266 15.93 10.58 -1.46
C GLY A 266 14.71 9.99 -2.21
N ASP A 267 14.86 9.65 -3.49
CA ASP A 267 13.77 9.20 -4.39
C ASP A 267 12.60 10.20 -4.52
N ALA A 268 12.89 11.48 -4.25
CA ALA A 268 11.91 12.55 -4.09
C ALA A 268 11.75 13.42 -5.35
N PHE A 269 11.88 12.84 -6.55
CA PHE A 269 11.90 13.60 -7.81
C PHE A 269 10.61 14.41 -8.03
N SER A 270 9.50 13.87 -7.56
CA SER A 270 8.18 14.48 -7.70
C SER A 270 7.76 15.29 -6.47
N LYS A 271 8.56 15.34 -5.40
CA LYS A 271 8.15 15.93 -4.12
C LYS A 271 7.58 17.34 -4.32
N GLY A 272 6.33 17.54 -3.91
CA GLY A 272 5.62 18.81 -4.02
C GLY A 272 4.96 19.08 -5.38
N LYS A 273 4.98 18.11 -6.31
CA LYS A 273 4.15 18.14 -7.52
C LYS A 273 2.79 17.51 -7.22
N SER A 274 1.75 17.96 -7.89
CA SER A 274 0.47 17.25 -7.91
C SER A 274 0.58 15.90 -8.64
N ASN A 275 -0.35 14.98 -8.39
CA ASN A 275 -0.43 13.68 -9.07
C ASN A 275 -0.41 13.83 -10.60
N LEU A 276 -1.18 14.78 -11.13
CA LEU A 276 -1.19 15.12 -12.55
C LEU A 276 0.17 15.60 -13.06
N GLY A 277 0.92 16.34 -12.22
CA GLY A 277 2.28 16.78 -12.54
C GLY A 277 3.28 15.63 -12.58
N ALA A 278 3.15 14.66 -11.68
CA ALA A 278 3.97 13.43 -11.68
C ALA A 278 3.67 12.57 -12.92
N GLU A 279 2.39 12.31 -13.22
CA GLU A 279 1.96 11.54 -14.41
C GLU A 279 2.39 12.21 -15.72
N LYS A 280 2.28 13.55 -15.82
CA LYS A 280 2.75 14.30 -16.99
C LYS A 280 4.27 14.19 -17.17
N THR A 281 5.03 14.22 -16.09
CA THR A 281 6.49 14.01 -16.11
C THR A 281 6.82 12.62 -16.64
N GLU A 282 6.14 11.59 -16.12
CA GLU A 282 6.32 10.19 -16.52
C GLU A 282 5.95 9.98 -18.00
N THR A 283 4.83 10.53 -18.46
CA THR A 283 4.39 10.47 -19.86
C THR A 283 5.42 11.12 -20.79
N THR A 284 5.97 12.27 -20.39
CA THR A 284 6.98 12.97 -21.17
C THR A 284 8.28 12.16 -21.26
N LEU A 285 8.67 11.53 -20.14
CA LEU A 285 9.82 10.65 -20.08
C LEU A 285 9.66 9.43 -21.00
N ILE A 286 8.52 8.74 -20.94
CA ILE A 286 8.22 7.58 -21.79
C ILE A 286 8.29 7.97 -23.27
N ARG A 287 7.64 9.07 -23.66
CA ARG A 287 7.69 9.57 -25.05
C ARG A 287 9.11 9.93 -25.48
N GLY A 288 9.89 10.56 -24.60
CA GLY A 288 11.28 10.87 -24.85
C GLY A 288 12.15 9.62 -25.06
N ILE A 289 11.90 8.55 -24.31
CA ILE A 289 12.61 7.28 -24.47
C ILE A 289 12.25 6.61 -25.79
N GLN A 290 10.96 6.61 -26.16
CA GLN A 290 10.47 5.99 -27.41
C GLN A 290 11.06 6.62 -28.68
N THR A 291 11.53 7.87 -28.64
CA THR A 291 12.17 8.51 -29.80
C THR A 291 13.65 8.15 -29.97
N HIS A 292 14.27 7.49 -28.98
CA HIS A 292 15.68 7.12 -29.01
C HIS A 292 15.86 5.62 -29.26
N LYS A 293 16.70 5.27 -30.24
CA LYS A 293 16.99 3.85 -30.56
C LYS A 293 17.82 3.16 -29.48
N VAL A 294 18.73 3.90 -28.84
CA VAL A 294 19.61 3.40 -27.77
C VAL A 294 19.63 4.42 -26.64
N ILE A 295 19.49 3.96 -25.40
CA ILE A 295 19.58 4.77 -24.19
C ILE A 295 20.68 4.23 -23.27
N THR A 296 21.32 5.12 -22.51
CA THR A 296 22.26 4.73 -21.45
C THR A 296 21.50 4.70 -20.12
N LEU A 297 21.44 3.52 -19.50
CA LEU A 297 20.88 3.31 -18.17
C LEU A 297 22.01 3.29 -17.14
N ILE A 298 21.88 4.04 -16.05
CA ILE A 298 22.84 3.97 -14.94
C ILE A 298 22.20 3.22 -13.79
N SER A 299 22.62 1.98 -13.53
CA SER A 299 22.33 1.29 -12.26
C SER A 299 23.01 2.00 -11.12
N ILE A 300 22.28 2.26 -10.05
CA ILE A 300 22.90 2.73 -8.80
C ILE A 300 23.60 1.55 -8.11
N GLY A 301 24.89 1.72 -7.81
CA GLY A 301 25.67 0.84 -6.94
C GLY A 301 25.51 1.26 -5.48
N ASP A 302 26.40 2.13 -5.01
CA ASP A 302 26.42 2.56 -3.62
C ASP A 302 25.62 3.85 -3.38
N LYS A 303 25.05 3.94 -2.18
CA LYS A 303 24.36 5.13 -1.70
C LYS A 303 24.84 5.53 -0.32
N ASN A 304 24.86 6.84 -0.08
CA ASN A 304 25.05 7.38 1.25
C ASN A 304 24.06 8.53 1.48
N TYR A 305 23.32 8.53 2.59
CA TYR A 305 22.26 9.52 2.90
C TYR A 305 21.29 9.82 1.75
N GLY A 306 20.90 8.80 0.97
CA GLY A 306 20.01 9.00 -0.19
C GLY A 306 20.69 9.67 -1.40
N MET A 307 22.01 9.81 -1.41
CA MET A 307 22.80 10.27 -2.56
C MET A 307 23.47 9.09 -3.26
N ILE A 308 23.57 9.14 -4.59
CA ILE A 308 24.30 8.14 -5.39
C ILE A 308 25.80 8.41 -5.24
N GLN A 309 26.55 7.38 -4.84
CA GLN A 309 28.00 7.44 -4.73
C GLN A 309 28.69 6.77 -5.92
N SER A 310 28.09 5.69 -6.44
CA SER A 310 28.61 4.96 -7.60
C SER A 310 27.45 4.43 -8.45
N GLY A 311 27.71 4.24 -9.74
CA GLY A 311 26.75 3.65 -10.66
C GLY A 311 27.41 2.98 -11.84
N LYS A 312 26.75 1.95 -12.38
CA LYS A 312 27.21 1.21 -13.56
C LYS A 312 26.33 1.57 -14.75
N ALA A 313 26.95 2.14 -15.78
CA ALA A 313 26.29 2.46 -17.03
C ALA A 313 26.15 1.20 -17.91
N THR A 314 24.98 1.03 -18.53
CA THR A 314 24.67 -0.02 -19.51
C THR A 314 23.88 0.60 -20.65
N SER A 315 24.17 0.23 -21.89
CA SER A 315 23.42 0.69 -23.06
C SER A 315 22.33 -0.30 -23.43
N LEU A 316 21.12 0.19 -23.68
CA LEU A 316 19.95 -0.61 -24.05
C LEU A 316 19.39 -0.10 -25.37
N ALA A 317 19.21 -1.00 -26.35
CA ALA A 317 18.40 -0.70 -27.52
C ALA A 317 16.92 -0.82 -27.15
N VAL A 318 16.18 0.27 -27.28
CA VAL A 318 14.78 0.33 -26.84
C VAL A 318 13.90 -0.31 -27.91
N GLU A 319 13.19 -1.36 -27.55
CA GLU A 319 12.12 -1.95 -28.35
C GLU A 319 10.77 -1.34 -27.98
N GLU A 320 10.55 -1.17 -26.68
CA GLU A 320 9.30 -0.65 -26.15
C GLU A 320 9.54 0.09 -24.83
N ALA A 321 8.77 1.16 -24.58
CA ALA A 321 8.68 1.80 -23.28
C ALA A 321 7.20 2.11 -22.99
N TYR A 322 6.73 1.78 -21.80
CA TYR A 322 5.32 1.88 -21.42
C TYR A 322 5.15 2.11 -19.91
N SER A 323 4.00 2.64 -19.51
CA SER A 323 3.68 2.91 -18.11
C SER A 323 3.28 1.63 -17.37
N GLU A 324 3.31 1.66 -16.03
CA GLU A 324 2.78 0.55 -15.23
C GLU A 324 1.25 0.39 -15.41
N ARG A 325 0.54 1.50 -15.68
CA ARG A 325 -0.87 1.48 -16.08
C ARG A 325 -1.08 0.67 -17.36
N ASP A 326 -0.25 0.87 -18.38
CA ASP A 326 -0.31 0.10 -19.62
C ASP A 326 -0.03 -1.38 -19.36
N LEU A 327 0.91 -1.69 -18.48
CA LEU A 327 1.21 -3.06 -18.08
C LEU A 327 0.00 -3.73 -17.41
N ALA A 328 -0.61 -3.08 -16.43
CA ALA A 328 -1.80 -3.58 -15.74
C ALA A 328 -2.95 -3.85 -16.72
N HIS A 329 -3.20 -2.93 -17.65
CA HIS A 329 -4.23 -3.10 -18.67
C HIS A 329 -3.93 -4.26 -19.63
N ARG A 330 -2.66 -4.44 -20.04
CA ARG A 330 -2.25 -5.59 -20.88
C ARG A 330 -2.51 -6.93 -20.20
N LEU A 331 -2.37 -6.99 -18.87
CA LEU A 331 -2.63 -8.18 -18.08
C LEU A 331 -4.09 -8.28 -17.58
N GLY A 332 -5.00 -7.44 -18.08
CA GLY A 332 -6.43 -7.52 -17.80
C GLY A 332 -6.83 -7.12 -16.38
N VAL A 333 -6.00 -6.35 -15.66
CA VAL A 333 -6.27 -5.90 -14.29
C VAL A 333 -6.44 -4.37 -14.21
N GLY A 334 -7.19 -3.91 -13.20
CA GLY A 334 -7.35 -2.48 -12.96
C GLY A 334 -6.07 -1.85 -12.41
N TYR A 335 -5.96 -0.53 -12.55
CA TYR A 335 -4.83 0.25 -12.04
C TYR A 335 -5.33 1.53 -11.35
N GLY A 336 -4.73 1.85 -10.21
CA GLY A 336 -4.88 3.12 -9.51
C GLY A 336 -3.54 3.56 -8.90
N ARG A 337 -3.30 4.86 -8.81
CA ARG A 337 -2.07 5.44 -8.27
C ARG A 337 -2.36 6.34 -7.08
N ILE A 338 -1.60 6.15 -6.00
CA ILE A 338 -1.65 6.93 -4.76
C ILE A 338 -0.21 7.35 -4.43
N PRO A 339 0.27 8.49 -4.93
CA PRO A 339 1.70 8.79 -4.95
C PRO A 339 2.24 9.28 -3.60
N ILE A 340 2.42 8.36 -2.66
CA ILE A 340 3.02 8.64 -1.35
C ILE A 340 4.54 8.86 -1.54
N THR A 341 5.06 9.98 -1.05
CA THR A 341 6.49 10.29 -1.11
C THR A 341 7.34 9.25 -0.37
N ASP A 342 8.49 8.86 -0.95
CA ASP A 342 9.35 7.86 -0.32
C ASP A 342 9.87 8.31 1.05
N HIS A 343 9.91 7.35 1.98
CA HIS A 343 10.23 7.54 3.40
C HIS A 343 9.29 8.45 4.21
N CYS A 344 8.32 9.14 3.61
CA CYS A 344 7.44 10.07 4.32
C CYS A 344 6.19 9.39 4.90
N ALA A 345 5.54 10.09 5.83
CA ALA A 345 4.16 9.82 6.23
C ALA A 345 3.19 10.04 5.07
N MET A 346 2.03 9.39 5.11
CA MET A 346 0.93 9.78 4.23
C MET A 346 0.37 11.12 4.72
N GLU A 347 0.11 12.02 3.79
CA GLU A 347 -0.49 13.32 4.05
C GLU A 347 -2.03 13.25 3.99
N GLY A 348 -2.70 14.37 4.23
CA GLY A 348 -4.17 14.46 4.18
C GLY A 348 -4.73 13.99 2.83
N GLU A 349 -4.14 14.46 1.73
CA GLU A 349 -4.55 14.10 0.38
C GLU A 349 -4.33 12.61 0.08
N ASP A 350 -3.19 12.04 0.51
CA ASP A 350 -2.90 10.61 0.39
C ASP A 350 -3.98 9.76 1.08
N GLY A 351 -4.39 10.17 2.29
CA GLY A 351 -5.45 9.51 3.03
C GLY A 351 -6.81 9.60 2.34
N ASN A 352 -7.11 10.72 1.65
CA ASN A 352 -8.30 10.84 0.81
C ASN A 352 -8.24 9.84 -0.34
N PHE A 353 -7.12 9.73 -1.04
CA PHE A 353 -6.97 8.78 -2.14
C PHE A 353 -7.04 7.33 -1.66
N LEU A 354 -6.46 7.00 -0.50
CA LEU A 354 -6.61 5.67 0.12
C LEU A 354 -8.07 5.35 0.42
N ARG A 355 -8.81 6.31 0.95
CA ARG A 355 -10.24 6.18 1.21
C ARG A 355 -11.03 6.00 -0.09
N LEU A 356 -10.81 6.84 -1.08
CA LEU A 356 -11.48 6.76 -2.39
C LEU A 356 -11.18 5.46 -3.11
N ALA A 357 -9.92 5.00 -3.09
CA ALA A 357 -9.53 3.72 -3.65
C ALA A 357 -10.21 2.54 -2.95
N TYR A 358 -10.45 2.65 -1.64
CA TYR A 358 -11.21 1.65 -0.90
C TYR A 358 -12.70 1.68 -1.26
N ASP A 359 -13.34 2.85 -1.23
CA ASP A 359 -14.77 3.03 -1.51
C ASP A 359 -15.13 2.67 -2.97
N GLY A 360 -14.22 2.94 -3.91
CA GLY A 360 -14.40 2.63 -5.33
C GLY A 360 -14.27 1.15 -5.68
N GLN A 361 -13.85 0.30 -4.74
CA GLN A 361 -13.64 -1.13 -4.98
C GLN A 361 -14.80 -1.98 -4.49
N SER A 362 -15.15 -3.00 -5.28
CA SER A 362 -16.14 -3.98 -4.84
C SER A 362 -15.63 -4.74 -3.61
N THR A 363 -16.55 -5.16 -2.73
CA THR A 363 -16.17 -5.98 -1.56
C THR A 363 -15.61 -7.36 -1.93
N LYS A 364 -15.71 -7.75 -3.21
CA LYS A 364 -15.26 -9.03 -3.77
C LYS A 364 -13.90 -8.92 -4.49
N SER A 365 -13.43 -7.72 -4.84
CA SER A 365 -12.19 -7.53 -5.60
C SER A 365 -10.95 -7.64 -4.73
N TYR A 366 -9.87 -8.10 -5.36
CA TYR A 366 -8.54 -8.18 -4.78
C TYR A 366 -7.72 -6.95 -5.13
N VAL A 367 -6.76 -6.63 -4.27
CA VAL A 367 -5.87 -5.48 -4.44
C VAL A 367 -4.42 -5.87 -4.29
N ILE A 368 -3.59 -5.37 -5.21
CA ILE A 368 -2.13 -5.48 -5.13
C ILE A 368 -1.60 -4.11 -4.72
N HIS A 369 -1.21 -3.94 -3.47
CA HIS A 369 -0.46 -2.76 -3.05
C HIS A 369 1.02 -2.98 -3.30
N HIS A 370 1.68 -2.02 -3.91
CA HIS A 370 3.14 -2.06 -4.01
C HIS A 370 3.74 -0.65 -3.95
N CYS A 371 5.03 -0.63 -3.68
CA CYS A 371 5.87 0.51 -3.92
C CYS A 371 7.19 -0.05 -4.45
N ARG A 372 8.26 0.74 -4.44
CA ARG A 372 9.57 0.21 -4.83
C ARG A 372 10.00 -1.01 -4.02
N GLY A 373 10.04 -0.88 -2.69
CA GLY A 373 10.64 -1.87 -1.80
C GLY A 373 9.66 -2.85 -1.18
N GLY A 374 8.35 -2.64 -1.33
CA GLY A 374 7.31 -3.46 -0.69
C GLY A 374 7.21 -3.30 0.83
N LYS A 375 7.87 -2.27 1.38
CA LYS A 375 7.99 -1.99 2.83
C LYS A 375 7.06 -0.85 3.23
N GLY A 376 7.58 0.33 3.55
CA GLY A 376 6.84 1.45 4.17
C GLY A 376 5.51 1.79 3.50
N ARG A 377 5.52 2.31 2.27
CA ARG A 377 4.31 2.75 1.55
C ARG A 377 3.32 1.62 1.28
N THR A 378 3.82 0.46 0.84
CA THR A 378 3.01 -0.77 0.71
C THR A 378 2.34 -1.16 2.03
N GLN A 379 3.08 -1.05 3.13
CA GLN A 379 2.56 -1.37 4.45
C GLN A 379 1.49 -0.37 4.89
N THR A 380 1.67 0.93 4.58
CA THR A 380 0.63 1.93 4.78
C THR A 380 -0.65 1.52 4.07
N GLY A 381 -0.60 1.23 2.76
CA GLY A 381 -1.79 0.82 2.00
C GLY A 381 -2.47 -0.45 2.53
N LEU A 382 -1.69 -1.47 2.92
CA LEU A 382 -2.24 -2.68 3.51
C LEU A 382 -2.90 -2.43 4.87
N THR A 383 -2.22 -1.72 5.77
CA THR A 383 -2.71 -1.45 7.12
C THR A 383 -3.94 -0.56 7.10
N THR A 384 -3.97 0.49 6.27
CA THR A 384 -5.14 1.39 6.17
C THR A 384 -6.34 0.68 5.56
N ARG A 385 -6.14 -0.14 4.53
CA ARG A 385 -7.19 -1.01 3.97
C ARG A 385 -7.76 -1.95 5.03
N ASP A 386 -6.87 -2.53 5.83
CA ASP A 386 -7.25 -3.44 6.89
C ASP A 386 -8.12 -2.76 7.95
N MET A 387 -7.72 -1.55 8.38
CA MET A 387 -8.50 -0.70 9.28
C MET A 387 -9.87 -0.36 8.68
N MET A 388 -9.95 0.08 7.42
CA MET A 388 -11.24 0.39 6.78
C MET A 388 -12.16 -0.82 6.63
N ARG A 389 -11.60 -2.03 6.44
CA ARG A 389 -12.38 -3.25 6.28
C ARG A 389 -12.89 -3.81 7.60
N ASN A 390 -12.15 -3.59 8.69
CA ASN A 390 -12.36 -4.29 9.96
C ASN A 390 -12.52 -3.34 11.16
N HIS A 391 -12.83 -2.06 10.93
CA HIS A 391 -13.02 -1.05 11.99
C HIS A 391 -14.13 -1.41 12.98
N ASP A 392 -15.09 -2.24 12.57
CA ASP A 392 -16.24 -2.66 13.36
C ASP A 392 -15.99 -3.93 14.19
N LYS A 393 -14.80 -4.53 14.06
CA LYS A 393 -14.46 -5.82 14.69
C LYS A 393 -13.89 -5.72 16.10
N GLY A 394 -13.85 -4.51 16.68
CA GLY A 394 -13.33 -4.27 18.03
C GLY A 394 -11.81 -4.49 18.16
N LEU A 395 -11.08 -4.37 17.05
CA LEU A 395 -9.63 -4.58 17.02
C LEU A 395 -8.88 -3.33 17.49
N SER A 396 -7.84 -3.52 18.30
CA SER A 396 -6.98 -2.41 18.72
C SER A 396 -6.04 -1.96 17.59
N LEU A 397 -5.53 -0.73 17.69
CA LEU A 397 -4.47 -0.22 16.80
C LEU A 397 -3.26 -1.17 16.75
N THR A 398 -2.85 -1.70 17.91
CA THR A 398 -1.75 -2.65 18.03
C THR A 398 -2.04 -3.93 17.26
N GLU A 399 -3.27 -4.44 17.32
CA GLU A 399 -3.65 -5.65 16.58
C GLU A 399 -3.55 -5.45 15.07
N PHE A 400 -4.04 -4.33 14.54
CA PHE A 400 -3.92 -3.99 13.12
C PHE A 400 -2.46 -3.94 12.65
N VAL A 401 -1.58 -3.30 13.42
CA VAL A 401 -0.17 -3.17 13.05
C VAL A 401 0.55 -4.51 13.16
N LEU A 402 0.37 -5.22 14.27
CA LEU A 402 1.11 -6.45 14.53
C LEU A 402 0.66 -7.60 13.63
N ARG A 403 -0.64 -7.74 13.31
CA ARG A 403 -1.08 -8.81 12.40
C ARG A 403 -0.50 -8.67 11.00
N GLN A 404 -0.34 -7.42 10.55
CA GLN A 404 0.31 -7.12 9.28
C GLN A 404 1.82 -7.41 9.32
N TYR A 405 2.48 -7.10 10.44
CA TYR A 405 3.87 -7.51 10.66
C TYR A 405 4.02 -9.04 10.64
N LEU A 406 3.15 -9.77 11.34
CA LEU A 406 3.24 -11.22 11.48
C LEU A 406 3.02 -11.97 10.16
N ILE A 407 2.27 -11.42 9.19
CA ILE A 407 2.16 -11.99 7.84
C ILE A 407 3.32 -11.61 6.89
N GLY A 408 4.35 -10.92 7.37
CA GLY A 408 5.53 -10.56 6.57
C GLY A 408 5.74 -9.06 6.35
N GLY A 409 4.87 -8.21 6.89
CA GLY A 409 4.91 -6.76 6.74
C GLY A 409 6.07 -6.07 7.47
N THR A 410 6.17 -4.75 7.32
CA THR A 410 7.13 -3.98 8.12
C THR A 410 6.50 -3.60 9.45
N ASN A 411 7.27 -3.64 10.54
CA ASN A 411 6.81 -3.14 11.83
C ASN A 411 6.75 -1.61 11.77
N THR A 412 5.56 -1.04 11.54
CA THR A 412 5.39 0.42 11.41
C THR A 412 5.61 1.15 12.72
N PHE A 413 5.50 0.45 13.86
CA PHE A 413 5.71 1.00 15.20
C PHE A 413 7.03 0.52 15.81
N GLY A 414 7.96 0.00 15.02
CA GLY A 414 9.21 -0.55 15.56
C GLY A 414 10.00 0.47 16.37
N ALA A 415 10.87 -0.04 17.25
CA ALA A 415 11.83 0.80 17.97
C ALA A 415 12.59 1.72 17.01
N LEU A 416 12.71 2.98 17.42
CA LEU A 416 13.27 4.06 16.61
C LEU A 416 14.69 4.43 17.05
N ALA A 417 15.24 3.73 18.03
CA ALA A 417 16.66 3.81 18.38
C ALA A 417 17.37 2.58 17.80
N ALA A 418 17.79 2.65 16.54
CA ALA A 418 18.58 1.59 15.92
C ALA A 418 19.51 2.16 14.83
N ASP A 419 20.81 1.95 15.04
CA ASP A 419 21.96 2.35 14.21
C ASP A 419 22.12 3.88 13.96
N PRO A 420 23.20 4.54 14.44
CA PRO A 420 23.49 5.94 14.15
C PRO A 420 23.49 6.30 12.65
N ILE A 421 23.72 5.33 11.77
CA ILE A 421 23.72 5.53 10.31
C ILE A 421 22.31 5.83 9.77
N ASP A 422 21.26 5.37 10.45
CA ASP A 422 19.86 5.51 10.04
C ASP A 422 19.09 6.56 10.86
N ASP A 423 19.77 7.33 11.72
CA ASP A 423 19.17 8.34 12.60
C ASP A 423 18.32 9.37 11.84
N TRP A 424 18.74 9.75 10.63
CA TRP A 424 17.99 10.68 9.78
C TRP A 424 16.61 10.16 9.33
N LYS A 425 16.37 8.85 9.37
CA LYS A 425 15.07 8.24 9.01
C LYS A 425 14.11 8.19 10.19
N MET A 426 14.60 8.34 11.42
CA MET A 426 13.82 8.13 12.63
C MET A 426 12.70 9.15 12.83
N PRO A 427 12.90 10.47 12.61
CA PRO A 427 11.79 11.43 12.64
C PRO A 427 10.67 11.04 11.66
N ARG A 428 11.04 10.67 10.42
CA ARG A 428 10.06 10.25 9.41
C ARG A 428 9.37 8.92 9.74
N ALA A 429 10.07 8.01 10.40
CA ALA A 429 9.48 6.76 10.88
C ALA A 429 8.44 7.01 11.96
N PHE A 430 8.72 7.95 12.86
CA PHE A 430 7.79 8.40 13.87
C PHE A 430 6.55 9.08 13.25
N GLU A 431 6.74 10.00 12.30
CA GLU A 431 5.64 10.64 11.55
C GLU A 431 4.75 9.62 10.82
N ARG A 432 5.35 8.60 10.19
CA ARG A 432 4.58 7.50 9.55
C ARG A 432 3.69 6.77 10.56
N ALA A 433 4.23 6.46 11.73
CA ALA A 433 3.48 5.78 12.77
C ALA A 433 2.34 6.65 13.34
N GLN A 434 2.58 7.96 13.48
CA GLN A 434 1.53 8.92 13.82
C GLN A 434 0.42 8.97 12.78
N ALA A 435 0.77 9.00 11.48
CA ALA A 435 -0.22 9.00 10.41
C ALA A 435 -1.07 7.72 10.42
N ILE A 436 -0.46 6.55 10.64
CA ILE A 436 -1.18 5.28 10.83
C ILE A 436 -2.12 5.34 12.03
N THR A 437 -1.68 5.91 13.15
CA THR A 437 -2.51 6.11 14.35
C THR A 437 -3.70 7.02 14.06
N ASN A 438 -3.47 8.15 13.38
CA ASN A 438 -4.52 9.06 12.94
C ASN A 438 -5.53 8.35 12.04
N PHE A 439 -5.06 7.54 11.09
CA PHE A 439 -5.95 6.83 10.17
C PHE A 439 -6.75 5.72 10.84
N TYR A 440 -6.19 5.05 11.85
CA TYR A 440 -6.96 4.15 12.71
C TYR A 440 -8.14 4.88 13.34
N HIS A 441 -7.92 6.03 13.97
CA HIS A 441 -9.01 6.81 14.54
C HIS A 441 -9.98 7.28 13.45
N TYR A 442 -9.50 7.75 12.31
CA TYR A 442 -10.35 8.14 11.19
C TYR A 442 -11.28 7.00 10.76
N ALA A 443 -10.77 5.79 10.56
CA ALA A 443 -11.55 4.63 10.13
C ALA A 443 -12.64 4.25 11.16
N HIS A 444 -12.40 4.48 12.45
CA HIS A 444 -13.39 4.23 13.50
C HIS A 444 -14.45 5.35 13.63
N HIS A 445 -14.09 6.62 13.37
CA HIS A 445 -15.03 7.74 13.41
C HIS A 445 -15.84 7.92 12.13
N SER A 446 -15.27 7.52 10.99
CA SER A 446 -15.87 7.66 9.66
C SER A 446 -16.06 6.26 9.04
N PRO A 447 -16.95 5.42 9.60
CA PRO A 447 -17.20 4.08 9.07
C PRO A 447 -17.73 4.15 7.63
N GLN A 448 -17.74 3.01 6.96
CA GLN A 448 -18.17 2.90 5.56
C GLN A 448 -19.52 3.62 5.32
N GLY A 449 -19.54 4.53 4.33
CA GLY A 449 -20.72 5.33 3.96
C GLY A 449 -20.79 6.74 4.55
N VAL A 450 -19.92 7.12 5.49
CA VAL A 450 -19.81 8.50 5.98
C VAL A 450 -18.84 9.31 5.10
N ARG A 451 -19.26 10.52 4.70
CA ARG A 451 -18.66 11.33 3.62
C ARG A 451 -17.46 12.21 4.02
N THR A 452 -16.96 12.13 5.26
CA THR A 452 -15.82 12.96 5.65
C THR A 452 -14.54 12.39 5.06
N MET A 453 -13.89 13.18 4.21
CA MET A 453 -12.57 12.85 3.68
C MET A 453 -11.53 12.88 4.81
N TYR A 454 -10.45 12.11 4.67
CA TYR A 454 -9.41 12.01 5.70
C TYR A 454 -8.79 13.36 6.04
N ASP A 455 -8.48 14.17 5.02
CA ASP A 455 -7.91 15.51 5.19
C ASP A 455 -8.84 16.44 5.97
N ASP A 456 -10.13 16.46 5.59
CA ASP A 456 -11.16 17.21 6.30
C ASP A 456 -11.25 16.75 7.77
N TRP A 457 -11.26 15.44 8.02
CA TRP A 457 -11.28 14.89 9.38
C TRP A 457 -10.03 15.28 10.17
N LEU A 458 -8.86 15.25 9.55
CA LEU A 458 -7.59 15.60 10.19
C LEU A 458 -7.59 17.07 10.63
N SER A 459 -8.20 17.97 9.86
CA SER A 459 -8.33 19.40 10.18
C SER A 459 -9.19 19.70 11.42
N THR A 460 -10.03 18.75 11.85
CA THR A 460 -10.93 18.92 13.01
C THR A 460 -10.32 18.53 14.35
N ARG A 461 -9.04 18.11 14.39
CA ARG A 461 -8.43 17.37 15.52
C ARG A 461 -7.37 18.11 16.34
#